data_AF-A0A0C3BVH2-F1
#
_entry.id   AF-A0A0C3BVH2-F1
#
_cell.length_a   1.000
_cell.length_b   1.000
_cell.length_c   1.000
_cell.angle_alpha   90.00
_cell.angle_beta   90.00
_cell.angle_gamma   90.00
#
_symmetry.space_group_name_H-M   'P 1'
#
loop_
_entity.id
_entity.type
_entity.pdbx_description
1 polymer ?
#
loop_
_entity_poly.entity_id
_entity_poly.type
_entity_poly.pdbx_seq_one_letter_code
_entity_poly.pdbx_strand_id
1 'polypeptide(L)'
;MQTSLPNLPFTNHERAELRPYHSSSETNLISRPRTDLEALTPWTSFPDDIHRVIQTATARAGLPPTPFDVETFTGTIRVGEEEGIRAHAMVSLHVIVANIMGMFGTEGYFVLPDSGNLAVVGAPDASWMSNIELERHPKLVVEYTPCDTLGRQSLDALHQIYGYMTFNNNKFGILSNWQRDVFLRRSETSDRRTLEYHLVELDGPDTSISMLKAGVGMVLLAENDWFNAPPTRTSTPLARTSNPAYGMRRGKSKYKRLPVDFHLCRFDISSARQGATCCILYGRLPEGEGEGEDDRRVIYKAVDVLRYPDGADWLEDEVRVYVALQHLQGRVIPTLFGYYEVWGILHVLALEPVGEAIGEGERIDETLRGKMKEALQCIHDAGFVHGDIGRRNFCRTEGGDVFLVDLERCRRVSKDLPELSDEMA
;
A
#
# COMPACT_ATOMS: atom_id res chain seq x y z
N MET A 1 22.70 -26.21 -18.16
CA MET A 1 21.29 -25.99 -18.53
C MET A 1 21.25 -24.88 -19.56
N GLN A 2 20.77 -25.15 -20.78
CA GLN A 2 20.57 -24.15 -21.84
C GLN A 2 19.11 -23.71 -21.80
N THR A 3 18.90 -22.42 -21.55
CA THR A 3 17.57 -21.80 -21.46
C THR A 3 17.72 -20.42 -22.05
N SER A 4 16.95 -20.11 -23.08
CA SER A 4 17.10 -18.92 -23.92
C SER A 4 16.31 -17.72 -23.42
N LEU A 5 16.73 -17.21 -22.26
CA LEU A 5 16.89 -15.77 -22.05
C LEU A 5 18.40 -15.63 -21.86
N PRO A 6 19.10 -14.75 -22.60
CA PRO A 6 20.53 -14.56 -22.35
C PRO A 6 20.72 -14.25 -20.86
N ASN A 7 21.75 -14.82 -20.24
CA ASN A 7 22.33 -14.22 -19.04
C ASN A 7 22.85 -12.85 -19.51
N LEU A 8 21.97 -11.84 -19.54
CA LEU A 8 22.36 -10.52 -19.99
C LEU A 8 23.46 -10.07 -19.03
N PRO A 9 24.68 -9.82 -19.53
CA PRO A 9 25.72 -9.27 -18.71
C PRO A 9 25.33 -7.81 -18.47
N PHE A 10 24.82 -7.50 -17.28
CA PHE A 10 24.78 -6.12 -16.79
C PHE A 10 26.19 -5.68 -16.33
N THR A 11 27.24 -6.15 -16.99
CA THR A 11 28.65 -6.08 -16.55
C THR A 11 29.30 -4.70 -16.71
N ASN A 12 28.56 -3.70 -17.20
CA ASN A 12 29.12 -2.40 -17.61
C ASN A 12 28.60 -1.20 -16.81
N HIS A 13 27.82 -1.41 -15.75
CA HIS A 13 27.63 -0.36 -14.76
C HIS A 13 28.78 -0.48 -13.75
N GLU A 14 29.73 0.45 -13.82
CA GLU A 14 30.79 0.60 -12.81
C GLU A 14 30.16 0.43 -11.42
N ARG A 15 30.76 -0.43 -10.57
CA ARG A 15 30.36 -0.62 -9.18
C ARG A 15 29.96 0.72 -8.58
N ALA A 16 28.66 0.94 -8.41
CA ALA A 16 28.16 2.10 -7.70
C ALA A 16 28.53 1.89 -6.23
N GLU A 17 29.70 2.38 -5.82
CA GLU A 17 30.08 2.41 -4.41
C GLU A 17 29.19 3.43 -3.71
N LEU A 18 28.18 2.91 -3.00
CA LEU A 18 27.31 3.69 -2.14
C LEU A 18 28.15 4.32 -1.03
N ARG A 19 28.40 5.62 -1.11
CA ARG A 19 28.90 6.37 0.05
C ARG A 19 27.72 6.60 1.00
N PRO A 20 27.81 6.15 2.27
CA PRO A 20 26.74 6.38 3.22
C PRO A 20 26.57 7.88 3.40
N TYR A 21 25.40 8.39 2.99
CA TYR A 21 24.97 9.72 3.39
C TYR A 21 24.71 9.68 4.90
N HIS A 22 25.56 10.36 5.67
CA HIS A 22 25.24 10.71 7.04
C HIS A 22 24.19 11.82 7.02
N SER A 23 22.92 11.45 6.83
CA SER A 23 21.82 12.34 7.19
C SER A 23 21.88 12.54 8.71
N SER A 24 22.27 13.73 9.13
CA SER A 24 22.30 14.15 10.53
C SER A 24 20.92 14.57 11.05
N SER A 25 19.83 14.13 10.40
CA SER A 25 18.50 14.27 10.97
C SER A 25 18.42 13.37 12.20
N GLU A 26 18.22 13.96 13.37
CA GLU A 26 17.83 13.21 14.57
C GLU A 26 16.61 12.36 14.20
N THR A 27 16.84 11.07 13.98
CA THR A 27 15.77 10.12 13.70
C THR A 27 14.93 10.05 14.96
N ASN A 28 13.82 10.78 14.97
CA ASN A 28 12.69 10.42 15.81
C ASN A 28 12.52 8.91 15.67
N LEU A 29 12.50 8.19 16.80
CA LEU A 29 12.39 6.74 16.84
C LEU A 29 11.20 6.29 15.99
N ILE A 30 11.45 5.97 14.72
CA ILE A 30 10.44 5.40 13.82
C ILE A 30 9.93 4.14 14.51
N SER A 31 8.62 4.01 14.67
CA SER A 31 8.03 2.78 15.19
C SER A 31 8.37 1.68 14.20
N ARG A 32 9.29 0.79 14.59
CA ARG A 32 9.75 -0.29 13.72
C ARG A 32 8.57 -1.13 13.26
N PRO A 33 8.56 -1.58 12.00
CA PRO A 33 7.56 -2.53 11.54
C PRO A 33 7.54 -3.76 12.44
N ARG A 34 6.38 -4.13 12.95
CA ARG A 34 6.16 -5.31 13.80
C ARG A 34 5.10 -6.18 13.17
N THR A 35 5.51 -6.87 12.11
CA THR A 35 4.64 -7.83 11.42
C THR A 35 4.59 -9.15 12.18
N ASP A 36 3.71 -10.05 11.74
CA ASP A 36 3.59 -11.41 12.27
C ASP A 36 4.52 -12.41 11.57
N LEU A 37 5.55 -11.94 10.86
CA LEU A 37 6.57 -12.80 10.25
C LEU A 37 7.31 -13.60 11.34
N GLU A 38 7.20 -14.92 11.32
CA GLU A 38 7.79 -15.82 12.32
C GLU A 38 9.05 -16.52 11.81
N ALA A 39 9.11 -16.85 10.52
CA ALA A 39 10.20 -17.64 9.95
C ALA A 39 10.66 -17.12 8.59
N LEU A 40 11.98 -17.16 8.38
CA LEU A 40 12.64 -16.90 7.10
C LEU A 40 13.40 -18.17 6.69
N THR A 41 13.11 -18.73 5.51
CA THR A 41 13.67 -20.01 5.05
C THR A 41 14.22 -19.93 3.62
N PRO A 42 15.28 -20.67 3.26
CA PRO A 42 15.78 -20.65 1.88
C PRO A 42 14.77 -21.25 0.89
N TRP A 43 14.51 -20.53 -0.21
CA TRP A 43 13.76 -21.06 -1.35
C TRP A 43 14.68 -21.89 -2.24
N THR A 44 14.85 -23.16 -1.89
CA THR A 44 15.83 -24.05 -2.54
C THR A 44 15.45 -24.44 -3.97
N SER A 45 14.16 -24.44 -4.31
CA SER A 45 13.67 -24.76 -5.66
C SER A 45 13.65 -23.56 -6.61
N PHE A 46 14.03 -22.37 -6.15
CA PHE A 46 13.86 -21.12 -6.91
C PHE A 46 14.40 -21.17 -8.36
N PRO A 47 15.67 -21.59 -8.62
CA PRO A 47 16.18 -21.61 -9.99
C PRO A 47 15.38 -22.53 -10.93
N ASP A 48 14.91 -23.67 -10.41
CA ASP A 48 14.12 -24.64 -11.17
C ASP A 48 12.69 -24.15 -11.41
N ASP A 49 12.08 -23.49 -10.42
CA ASP A 49 10.75 -22.90 -10.53
C ASP A 49 10.74 -21.80 -11.60
N ILE A 50 11.72 -20.91 -11.57
CA ILE A 50 11.91 -19.85 -12.58
C ILE A 50 12.20 -20.45 -13.95
N HIS A 51 13.07 -21.45 -14.03
CA HIS A 51 13.39 -22.08 -15.30
C HIS A 51 12.14 -22.70 -15.95
N ARG A 52 11.35 -23.43 -15.16
CA ARG A 52 10.14 -24.12 -15.62
C ARG A 52 9.09 -23.13 -16.10
N VAL A 53 8.82 -22.07 -15.35
CA VAL A 53 7.78 -21.10 -15.72
C VAL A 53 8.10 -20.39 -17.03
N ILE A 54 9.38 -20.05 -17.26
CA ILE A 54 9.85 -19.44 -18.52
C ILE A 54 9.72 -20.42 -19.69
N GLN A 55 10.09 -21.69 -19.50
CA GLN A 55 9.93 -22.72 -20.53
C GLN A 55 8.45 -22.89 -20.92
N THR A 56 7.56 -22.95 -19.93
CA THR A 56 6.12 -23.03 -20.16
C THR A 56 5.60 -21.80 -20.92
N ALA A 57 6.02 -20.59 -20.53
CA ALA A 57 5.62 -19.35 -21.19
C ALA A 57 6.13 -19.27 -22.64
N THR A 58 7.38 -19.69 -22.87
CA THR A 58 8.02 -19.74 -24.19
C THR A 58 7.28 -20.71 -25.11
N ALA A 59 6.96 -21.91 -24.61
CA ALA A 59 6.19 -22.90 -25.36
C ALA A 59 4.77 -22.41 -25.67
N ARG A 60 4.10 -21.76 -24.71
CA ARG A 60 2.76 -21.16 -24.89
C ARG A 60 2.75 -20.07 -25.95
N ALA A 61 3.80 -19.25 -26.01
CA ALA A 61 3.94 -18.18 -26.98
C ALA A 61 4.39 -18.67 -28.38
N GLY A 62 4.68 -19.96 -28.55
CA GLY A 62 5.21 -20.51 -29.80
C GLY A 62 6.60 -19.99 -30.15
N LEU A 63 7.34 -19.49 -29.16
CA LEU A 63 8.69 -18.97 -29.33
C LEU A 63 9.71 -20.12 -29.40
N PRO A 64 10.81 -19.95 -30.14
CA PRO A 64 11.82 -20.99 -30.24
C PRO A 64 12.50 -21.23 -28.89
N PRO A 65 12.92 -22.47 -28.59
CA PRO A 65 13.68 -22.80 -27.37
C PRO A 65 15.13 -22.29 -27.39
N THR A 66 15.50 -21.50 -28.41
CA THR A 66 16.82 -20.88 -28.63
C THR A 66 16.78 -19.39 -28.30
N PRO A 67 17.94 -18.74 -28.04
CA PRO A 67 18.00 -17.30 -27.77
C PRO A 67 17.21 -16.52 -28.80
N PHE A 68 16.29 -15.68 -28.32
CA PHE A 68 15.58 -14.72 -29.14
C PHE A 68 16.05 -13.32 -28.75
N ASP A 69 16.19 -12.45 -29.74
CA ASP A 69 16.65 -11.08 -29.52
C ASP A 69 15.56 -10.30 -28.79
N VAL A 70 15.93 -9.71 -27.65
CA VAL A 70 15.12 -8.72 -26.97
C VAL A 70 15.63 -7.37 -27.45
N GLU A 71 14.78 -6.57 -28.08
CA GLU A 71 15.14 -5.20 -28.45
C GLU A 71 15.47 -4.41 -27.18
N THR A 72 16.77 -4.25 -26.89
CA THR A 72 17.23 -3.42 -25.79
C THR A 72 17.24 -1.97 -26.23
N PHE A 73 16.70 -1.07 -25.42
CA PHE A 73 16.82 0.36 -25.65
C PHE A 73 18.30 0.77 -25.52
N THR A 74 18.96 1.08 -26.64
CA THR A 74 20.39 1.45 -26.67
C THR A 74 20.60 2.97 -26.57
N GLY A 75 19.59 3.74 -26.19
CA GLY A 75 19.70 5.19 -26.06
C GLY A 75 20.60 5.57 -24.88
N THR A 76 21.68 6.31 -25.15
CA THR A 76 22.50 6.89 -24.09
C THR A 76 21.75 8.06 -23.44
N ILE A 77 21.29 7.89 -22.21
CA ILE A 77 20.70 8.97 -21.43
C ILE A 77 21.78 9.59 -20.55
N ARG A 78 21.94 10.92 -20.62
CA ARG A 78 22.74 11.66 -19.64
C ARG A 78 21.90 11.91 -18.41
N VAL A 79 22.33 11.36 -17.28
CA VAL A 79 21.74 11.57 -15.97
C VAL A 79 22.72 12.37 -15.11
N GLY A 80 22.22 13.44 -14.49
CA GLY A 80 23.06 14.46 -13.85
C GLY A 80 23.56 14.09 -12.45
N GLU A 81 22.96 13.07 -11.82
CA GLU A 81 23.25 12.65 -10.46
C GLU A 81 22.98 11.15 -10.25
N GLU A 82 23.51 10.61 -9.16
CA GLU A 82 23.45 9.18 -8.81
C GLU A 82 22.01 8.67 -8.66
N GLU A 83 21.12 9.49 -8.10
CA GLU A 83 19.69 9.16 -7.97
C GLU A 83 19.01 9.07 -9.33
N GLY A 84 19.35 9.97 -10.26
CA GLY A 84 18.89 9.89 -11.64
C GLY A 84 19.36 8.62 -12.34
N ILE A 85 20.61 8.18 -12.09
CA ILE A 85 21.14 6.92 -12.61
C ILE A 85 20.34 5.73 -12.06
N ARG A 86 20.08 5.69 -10.75
CA ARG A 86 19.25 4.65 -10.13
C ARG A 86 17.84 4.60 -10.72
N ALA A 87 17.16 5.73 -10.78
CA ALA A 87 15.83 5.83 -11.35
C ALA A 87 15.79 5.37 -12.82
N HIS A 88 16.81 5.71 -13.61
CA HIS A 88 16.92 5.26 -14.99
C HIS A 88 17.18 3.75 -15.10
N ALA A 89 18.07 3.19 -14.28
CA ALA A 89 18.36 1.75 -14.24
C ALA A 89 17.11 0.94 -13.87
N MET A 90 16.34 1.42 -12.87
CA MET A 90 15.05 0.86 -12.47
C MET A 90 14.08 0.77 -13.64
N VAL A 91 13.83 1.91 -14.28
CA VAL A 91 12.88 2.00 -15.40
C VAL A 91 13.35 1.12 -16.55
N SER A 92 14.66 1.07 -16.81
CA SER A 92 15.22 0.26 -17.90
C SER A 92 15.02 -1.24 -17.67
N LEU A 93 15.30 -1.74 -16.46
CA LEU A 93 15.06 -3.15 -16.13
C LEU A 93 13.57 -3.49 -16.22
N HIS A 94 12.70 -2.68 -15.61
CA HIS A 94 11.25 -2.88 -15.63
C HIS A 94 10.66 -2.85 -17.05
N VAL A 95 11.14 -1.94 -17.90
CA VAL A 95 10.71 -1.86 -19.31
C VAL A 95 11.14 -3.10 -20.08
N ILE A 96 12.38 -3.58 -19.89
CA ILE A 96 12.85 -4.81 -20.54
C ILE A 96 12.03 -6.01 -20.08
N VAL A 97 11.77 -6.14 -18.78
CA VAL A 97 10.89 -7.20 -18.23
C VAL A 97 9.50 -7.10 -18.86
N ALA A 98 8.87 -5.92 -18.86
CA ALA A 98 7.55 -5.72 -19.46
C ALA A 98 7.50 -6.10 -20.94
N ASN A 99 8.52 -5.73 -21.72
CA ASN A 99 8.63 -6.08 -23.13
C ASN A 99 8.71 -7.60 -23.34
N ILE A 100 9.53 -8.29 -22.55
CA ILE A 100 9.63 -9.76 -22.58
C ILE A 100 8.31 -10.41 -22.19
N MET A 101 7.60 -9.87 -21.19
CA MET A 101 6.27 -10.36 -20.81
C MET A 101 5.27 -10.21 -21.97
N GLY A 102 5.32 -9.09 -22.70
CA GLY A 102 4.52 -8.89 -23.91
C GLY A 102 4.80 -9.95 -24.98
N MET A 103 6.06 -10.35 -25.15
CA MET A 103 6.42 -11.47 -26.05
C MET A 103 5.83 -12.81 -25.58
N PHE A 104 5.64 -13.00 -24.28
CA PHE A 104 4.97 -14.18 -23.71
C PHE A 104 3.43 -14.10 -23.68
N GLY A 105 2.86 -13.06 -24.29
CA GLY A 105 1.42 -12.82 -24.34
C GLY A 105 0.84 -12.33 -23.00
N THR A 106 1.68 -11.81 -22.10
CA THR A 106 1.25 -11.20 -20.85
C THR A 106 1.38 -9.69 -20.95
N GLU A 107 0.25 -8.99 -20.99
CA GLU A 107 0.21 -7.53 -20.96
C GLU A 107 0.19 -7.00 -19.53
N GLY A 108 1.12 -6.10 -19.24
CA GLY A 108 1.20 -5.41 -17.96
C GLY A 108 2.28 -4.34 -17.95
N TYR A 109 2.40 -3.64 -16.84
CA TYR A 109 3.33 -2.54 -16.66
C TYR A 109 3.75 -2.43 -15.20
N PHE A 110 4.92 -1.85 -14.99
CA PHE A 110 5.33 -1.45 -13.65
C PHE A 110 4.79 -0.05 -13.35
N VAL A 111 4.11 0.06 -12.22
CA VAL A 111 3.60 1.31 -11.68
C VAL A 111 4.61 1.88 -10.71
N LEU A 112 5.01 3.12 -10.96
CA LEU A 112 5.71 3.95 -10.00
C LEU A 112 4.72 4.64 -9.07
N PRO A 113 5.18 5.03 -7.87
CA PRO A 113 4.28 5.30 -6.77
C PRO A 113 3.51 6.62 -6.89
N ASP A 114 3.93 7.51 -7.79
CA ASP A 114 3.32 8.81 -8.06
C ASP A 114 2.28 8.77 -9.19
N SER A 115 2.02 7.59 -9.78
CA SER A 115 1.15 7.49 -10.97
C SER A 115 -0.36 7.41 -10.67
N GLY A 116 -0.78 7.59 -9.41
CA GLY A 116 -2.19 7.67 -9.00
C GLY A 116 -3.05 6.43 -9.25
N ASN A 117 -2.47 5.23 -9.18
CA ASN A 117 -3.16 3.99 -9.53
C ASN A 117 -3.92 3.34 -8.35
N LEU A 118 -5.18 2.96 -8.61
CA LEU A 118 -6.27 2.88 -7.62
C LEU A 118 -6.23 1.76 -6.55
N ALA A 119 -5.20 0.91 -6.47
CA ALA A 119 -5.35 -0.41 -5.83
C ALA A 119 -4.32 -0.83 -4.76
N VAL A 120 -3.48 0.05 -4.21
CA VAL A 120 -2.32 -0.43 -3.42
C VAL A 120 -2.28 0.20 -2.03
N VAL A 121 -2.69 -0.53 -1.00
CA VAL A 121 -2.46 -0.09 0.37
C VAL A 121 -1.03 -0.47 0.75
N GLY A 122 -0.10 0.48 0.50
CA GLY A 122 1.30 0.51 0.92
C GLY A 122 2.34 0.31 -0.20
N ALA A 123 2.35 1.16 -1.25
CA ALA A 123 3.10 0.94 -2.50
C ALA A 123 4.65 0.93 -2.32
N PRO A 124 5.35 -0.21 -2.54
CA PRO A 124 6.73 -0.44 -2.09
C PRO A 124 7.83 0.11 -3.02
N ASP A 125 7.55 1.13 -3.82
CA ASP A 125 8.40 1.73 -4.89
C ASP A 125 8.20 1.23 -6.31
N ALA A 126 7.91 -0.05 -6.55
CA ALA A 126 7.32 -0.47 -7.83
C ALA A 126 6.33 -1.63 -7.67
N SER A 127 5.36 -1.69 -8.58
CA SER A 127 4.36 -2.75 -8.59
C SER A 127 4.08 -3.21 -10.02
N TRP A 128 4.11 -4.51 -10.26
CA TRP A 128 3.67 -5.07 -11.54
C TRP A 128 2.14 -5.16 -11.56
N MET A 129 1.52 -4.53 -12.56
CA MET A 129 0.07 -4.50 -12.76
C MET A 129 -0.27 -5.12 -14.10
N SER A 130 -1.29 -5.99 -14.13
CA SER A 130 -1.86 -6.48 -15.38
C SER A 130 -2.82 -5.44 -15.97
N ASN A 131 -2.85 -5.35 -17.30
CA ASN A 131 -3.80 -4.50 -18.03
C ASN A 131 -5.22 -5.07 -18.08
N ILE A 132 -5.43 -6.30 -17.62
CA ILE A 132 -6.73 -6.95 -17.61
C ILE A 132 -7.63 -6.23 -16.59
N GLU A 133 -8.78 -5.70 -17.02
CA GLU A 133 -9.66 -4.86 -16.19
C GLU A 133 -10.13 -5.53 -14.88
N LEU A 134 -10.19 -6.86 -14.86
CA LEU A 134 -10.52 -7.68 -13.69
C LEU A 134 -9.35 -7.87 -12.71
N GLU A 135 -8.11 -7.56 -13.12
CA GLU A 135 -6.87 -7.90 -12.41
C GLU A 135 -5.98 -6.67 -12.17
N ARG A 136 -6.58 -5.50 -11.94
CA ARG A 136 -5.87 -4.25 -11.62
C ARG A 136 -5.29 -4.23 -10.19
N HIS A 137 -4.81 -5.36 -9.69
CA HIS A 137 -4.16 -5.47 -8.39
C HIS A 137 -2.68 -5.82 -8.58
N PRO A 138 -1.78 -5.36 -7.68
CA PRO A 138 -0.35 -5.63 -7.81
C PRO A 138 -0.06 -7.11 -7.78
N LYS A 139 0.57 -7.69 -8.79
CA LYS A 139 0.97 -9.12 -8.74
C LYS A 139 2.27 -9.41 -8.04
N LEU A 140 3.13 -8.40 -8.06
CA LEU A 140 4.46 -8.45 -7.52
C LEU A 140 4.76 -7.09 -6.91
N VAL A 141 5.29 -7.14 -5.69
CA VAL A 141 5.75 -5.97 -4.95
C VAL A 141 7.27 -5.94 -5.01
N VAL A 142 7.84 -4.79 -5.36
CA VAL A 142 9.29 -4.58 -5.43
C VAL A 142 9.66 -3.42 -4.53
N GLU A 143 10.46 -3.69 -3.49
CA GLU A 143 11.02 -2.72 -2.53
C GLU A 143 12.49 -2.45 -2.82
N TYR A 144 12.85 -1.16 -2.89
CA TYR A 144 14.24 -0.74 -3.09
C TYR A 144 14.83 -0.20 -1.80
N THR A 145 15.92 -0.81 -1.34
CA THR A 145 16.62 -0.38 -0.12
C THR A 145 17.98 0.23 -0.45
N PRO A 146 18.34 1.39 0.13
CA PRO A 146 19.62 2.05 -0.14
C PRO A 146 20.82 1.43 0.61
N CYS A 147 20.67 0.29 1.31
CA CYS A 147 21.71 -0.24 2.19
C CYS A 147 22.29 -1.59 1.73
N ASP A 148 23.62 -1.66 1.65
CA ASP A 148 24.41 -2.84 1.25
C ASP A 148 24.71 -3.84 2.37
N THR A 149 24.29 -3.56 3.61
CA THR A 149 24.64 -4.38 4.76
C THR A 149 23.42 -5.07 5.36
N LEU A 150 23.52 -6.40 5.57
CA LEU A 150 22.61 -7.29 6.34
C LEU A 150 22.54 -6.91 7.84
N GLY A 151 22.33 -5.63 8.13
CA GLY A 151 22.19 -5.06 9.46
C GLY A 151 20.72 -4.94 9.87
N ARG A 152 20.48 -4.16 10.94
CA ARG A 152 19.11 -3.89 11.43
C ARG A 152 18.20 -3.28 10.36
N GLN A 153 18.75 -2.47 9.46
CA GLN A 153 18.02 -1.86 8.36
C GLN A 153 17.48 -2.90 7.35
N SER A 154 18.21 -3.99 7.10
CA SER A 154 17.70 -5.07 6.24
C SER A 154 16.57 -5.85 6.89
N LEU A 155 16.57 -5.96 8.23
CA LEU A 155 15.48 -6.61 8.95
C LEU A 155 14.22 -5.75 8.91
N ASP A 156 14.34 -4.43 9.13
CA ASP A 156 13.21 -3.51 9.04
C ASP A 156 12.62 -3.50 7.61
N ALA A 157 13.46 -3.49 6.56
CA ALA A 157 13.03 -3.60 5.16
C ALA A 157 12.35 -4.94 4.86
N LEU A 158 12.82 -6.05 5.44
CA LEU A 158 12.18 -7.37 5.31
C LEU A 158 10.78 -7.39 5.93
N HIS A 159 10.63 -6.82 7.14
CA HIS A 159 9.32 -6.71 7.78
C HIS A 159 8.40 -5.76 7.00
N GLN A 160 8.93 -4.67 6.47
CA GLN A 160 8.18 -3.73 5.64
C GLN A 160 7.65 -4.41 4.37
N ILE A 161 8.51 -5.04 3.57
CA ILE A 161 8.06 -5.71 2.33
C ILE A 161 7.11 -6.88 2.64
N TYR A 162 7.33 -7.65 3.71
CA TYR A 162 6.38 -8.66 4.15
C TYR A 162 5.02 -8.05 4.53
N GLY A 163 5.04 -6.89 5.18
CA GLY A 163 3.87 -6.08 5.48
C GLY A 163 3.07 -5.77 4.22
N TYR A 164 3.73 -5.18 3.23
CA TYR A 164 3.13 -4.84 1.95
C TYR A 164 2.64 -6.05 1.17
N MET A 165 3.40 -7.15 1.16
CA MET A 165 2.97 -8.40 0.57
C MET A 165 1.70 -8.93 1.25
N THR A 166 1.56 -8.75 2.56
CA THR A 166 0.36 -9.20 3.28
C THR A 166 -0.84 -8.30 3.02
N PHE A 167 -0.65 -6.97 3.05
CA PHE A 167 -1.73 -6.01 2.85
C PHE A 167 -2.31 -6.05 1.44
N ASN A 168 -1.45 -6.24 0.44
CA ASN A 168 -1.85 -6.35 -0.97
C ASN A 168 -2.17 -7.79 -1.38
N ASN A 169 -2.09 -8.72 -0.43
CA ASN A 169 -2.36 -10.13 -0.66
C ASN A 169 -1.43 -10.80 -1.69
N ASN A 170 -0.21 -10.32 -1.79
CA ASN A 170 0.79 -10.82 -2.72
C ASN A 170 1.49 -12.04 -2.15
N LYS A 171 1.70 -13.02 -3.04
CA LYS A 171 2.50 -14.21 -2.76
C LYS A 171 3.99 -13.94 -2.95
N PHE A 172 4.34 -13.10 -3.90
CA PHE A 172 5.71 -12.87 -4.33
C PHE A 172 6.14 -11.42 -4.09
N GLY A 173 7.43 -11.24 -3.79
CA GLY A 173 8.04 -9.93 -3.58
C GLY A 173 9.51 -9.93 -3.97
N ILE A 174 10.07 -8.74 -4.19
CA ILE A 174 11.49 -8.53 -4.47
C ILE A 174 11.98 -7.41 -3.56
N LEU A 175 13.03 -7.66 -2.79
CA LEU A 175 13.76 -6.62 -2.08
C LEU A 175 15.11 -6.42 -2.76
N SER A 176 15.35 -5.26 -3.34
CA SER A 176 16.54 -4.97 -4.15
C SER A 176 17.36 -3.83 -3.58
N ASN A 177 18.67 -3.92 -3.69
CA ASN A 177 19.59 -2.79 -3.51
C ASN A 177 20.45 -2.52 -4.76
N TRP A 178 20.02 -3.00 -5.93
CA TRP A 178 20.71 -2.94 -7.23
C TRP A 178 21.89 -3.90 -7.40
N GLN A 179 22.67 -4.13 -6.35
CA GLN A 179 23.74 -5.12 -6.39
C GLN A 179 23.22 -6.52 -6.07
N ARG A 180 22.15 -6.58 -5.28
CA ARG A 180 21.57 -7.80 -4.76
C ARG A 180 20.06 -7.71 -4.79
N ASP A 181 19.44 -8.76 -5.30
CA ASP A 181 18.01 -8.96 -5.26
C ASP A 181 17.69 -10.15 -4.36
N VAL A 182 16.85 -9.92 -3.37
CA VAL A 182 16.24 -10.95 -2.54
C VAL A 182 14.84 -11.21 -3.09
N PHE A 183 14.68 -12.35 -3.74
CA PHE A 183 13.40 -12.84 -4.23
C PHE A 183 12.67 -13.56 -3.12
N LEU A 184 11.42 -13.17 -2.88
CA LEU A 184 10.63 -13.58 -1.74
C LEU A 184 9.35 -14.30 -2.17
N ARG A 185 8.98 -15.36 -1.44
CA ARG A 185 7.73 -16.10 -1.59
C ARG A 185 7.10 -16.34 -0.23
N ARG A 186 5.84 -15.94 -0.03
CA ARG A 186 5.07 -16.32 1.17
C ARG A 186 4.66 -17.79 1.06
N SER A 187 5.02 -18.57 2.07
CA SER A 187 4.69 -19.99 2.11
C SER A 187 3.18 -20.19 2.27
N GLU A 188 2.63 -21.22 1.62
CA GLU A 188 1.23 -21.62 1.73
C GLU A 188 0.95 -22.48 2.97
N THR A 189 1.60 -22.15 4.09
CA THR A 189 1.30 -22.75 5.38
C THR A 189 -0.03 -22.23 5.92
N SER A 190 -0.66 -22.97 6.84
CA SER A 190 -1.90 -22.57 7.50
C SER A 190 -1.79 -21.29 8.33
N ASP A 191 -0.56 -20.86 8.66
CA ASP A 191 -0.28 -19.59 9.34
C ASP A 191 0.11 -18.46 8.37
N ARG A 192 0.70 -18.79 7.20
CA ARG A 192 1.30 -17.84 6.24
C ARG A 192 2.30 -16.86 6.85
N ARG A 193 2.95 -17.27 7.96
CA ARG A 193 3.96 -16.48 8.70
C ARG A 193 5.39 -16.85 8.34
N THR A 194 5.55 -17.64 7.29
CA THR A 194 6.85 -18.05 6.76
C THR A 194 7.11 -17.37 5.43
N LEU A 195 8.27 -16.72 5.33
CA LEU A 195 8.78 -16.15 4.08
C LEU A 195 9.94 -17.01 3.59
N GLU A 196 9.86 -17.44 2.35
CA GLU A 196 10.95 -18.10 1.65
C GLU A 196 11.74 -17.07 0.86
N TYR A 197 13.07 -17.22 0.78
CA TYR A 197 13.93 -16.26 0.08
C TYR A 197 15.00 -16.91 -0.80
N HIS A 198 15.36 -16.23 -1.88
CA HIS A 198 16.52 -16.55 -2.71
C HIS A 198 17.30 -15.28 -3.05
N LEU A 199 18.62 -15.30 -2.90
CA LEU A 199 19.49 -14.16 -3.17
C LEU A 199 20.12 -14.32 -4.56
N VAL A 200 20.04 -13.28 -5.39
CA VAL A 200 20.79 -13.17 -6.64
C VAL A 200 21.67 -11.93 -6.56
N GLU A 201 22.97 -12.10 -6.82
CA GLU A 201 23.92 -10.99 -6.85
C GLU A 201 24.24 -10.62 -8.30
N LEU A 202 24.30 -9.33 -8.59
CA LEU A 202 24.81 -8.81 -9.84
C LEU A 202 26.30 -9.17 -9.97
N ASP A 203 26.66 -9.86 -11.05
CA ASP A 203 28.02 -10.35 -11.30
C ASP A 203 28.59 -11.26 -10.19
N GLY A 204 27.70 -11.92 -9.44
CA GLY A 204 28.08 -12.89 -8.40
C GLY A 204 28.78 -14.14 -8.95
N PRO A 205 29.56 -14.86 -8.11
CA PRO A 205 30.23 -16.10 -8.52
C PRO A 205 29.25 -17.25 -8.81
N ASP A 206 28.03 -17.19 -8.27
CA ASP A 206 26.96 -18.15 -8.56
C ASP A 206 26.20 -17.72 -9.83
N THR A 207 26.40 -18.47 -10.91
CA THR A 207 25.87 -18.16 -12.25
C THR A 207 24.61 -18.96 -12.60
N SER A 208 23.99 -19.62 -11.61
CA SER A 208 22.83 -20.48 -11.87
C SER A 208 21.63 -19.73 -12.47
N ILE A 209 21.46 -18.44 -12.15
CA ILE A 209 20.40 -17.59 -12.69
C ILE A 209 20.83 -16.11 -12.75
N SER A 210 20.54 -15.44 -13.87
CA SER A 210 20.75 -13.99 -14.00
C SER A 210 19.61 -13.19 -13.37
N MET A 211 19.89 -11.96 -12.93
CA MET A 211 18.89 -11.04 -12.37
C MET A 211 17.71 -10.80 -13.31
N LEU A 212 17.94 -10.60 -14.62
CA LEU A 212 16.85 -10.46 -15.59
C LEU A 212 16.00 -11.74 -15.66
N LYS A 213 16.63 -12.91 -15.73
CA LYS A 213 15.92 -14.19 -15.81
C LYS A 213 15.08 -14.41 -14.54
N ALA A 214 15.63 -14.09 -13.38
CA ALA A 214 14.92 -14.12 -12.11
C ALA A 214 13.73 -13.14 -12.10
N GLY A 215 13.92 -11.89 -12.52
CA GLY A 215 12.86 -10.88 -12.62
C GLY A 215 11.71 -11.31 -13.55
N VAL A 216 12.01 -11.74 -14.77
CA VAL A 216 11.01 -12.24 -15.72
C VAL A 216 10.27 -13.46 -15.16
N GLY A 217 11.01 -14.42 -14.61
CA GLY A 217 10.41 -15.61 -14.01
C GLY A 217 9.49 -15.29 -12.84
N MET A 218 9.84 -14.32 -12.00
CA MET A 218 9.03 -13.91 -10.87
C MET A 218 7.72 -13.27 -11.28
N VAL A 219 7.74 -12.42 -12.31
CA VAL A 219 6.50 -11.87 -12.88
C VAL A 219 5.63 -13.00 -13.44
N LEU A 220 6.21 -13.95 -14.18
CA LEU A 220 5.47 -15.11 -14.69
C LEU A 220 4.90 -16.01 -13.58
N LEU A 221 5.62 -16.21 -12.48
CA LEU A 221 5.11 -16.92 -11.31
C LEU A 221 3.93 -16.18 -10.69
N ALA A 222 4.07 -14.87 -10.50
CA ALA A 222 2.99 -14.02 -9.97
C ALA A 222 1.75 -14.00 -10.87
N GLU A 223 1.92 -14.07 -12.19
CA GLU A 223 0.82 -14.16 -13.16
C GLU A 223 0.11 -15.51 -13.13
N ASN A 224 0.85 -16.61 -13.03
CA ASN A 224 0.28 -17.96 -13.05
C ASN A 224 -0.34 -18.37 -11.71
N ASP A 225 0.13 -17.78 -10.62
CA ASP A 225 -0.20 -18.14 -9.25
C ASP A 225 -0.60 -16.89 -8.45
N TRP A 226 -1.50 -16.12 -9.07
CA TRP A 226 -2.05 -14.86 -8.57
C TRP A 226 -3.02 -15.05 -7.38
N PHE A 227 -3.08 -16.24 -6.75
CA PHE A 227 -4.14 -16.57 -5.81
C PHE A 227 -4.39 -15.44 -4.80
N ASN A 228 -5.66 -14.99 -4.76
CA ASN A 228 -6.23 -14.36 -3.59
C ASN A 228 -5.94 -15.29 -2.42
N ALA A 229 -4.90 -15.02 -1.64
CA ALA A 229 -4.77 -15.62 -0.33
C ALA A 229 -5.95 -15.01 0.47
N PRO A 230 -7.08 -15.71 0.72
CA PRO A 230 -8.06 -15.15 1.64
C PRO A 230 -7.30 -14.85 2.95
N PRO A 231 -7.53 -13.72 3.63
CA PRO A 231 -6.87 -13.46 4.91
C PRO A 231 -6.99 -14.74 5.73
N THR A 232 -5.84 -15.29 6.11
CA THR A 232 -5.72 -16.62 6.68
C THR A 232 -6.76 -16.72 7.79
N ARG A 233 -7.82 -17.54 7.60
CA ARG A 233 -8.75 -17.84 8.67
C ARG A 233 -7.99 -18.71 9.66
N THR A 234 -7.15 -18.10 10.47
CA THR A 234 -6.65 -18.77 11.66
C THR A 234 -7.88 -18.92 12.57
N SER A 235 -8.18 -20.16 12.92
CA SER A 235 -8.93 -20.46 14.13
C SER A 235 -8.23 -19.72 15.26
N THR A 236 -8.90 -18.73 15.82
CA THR A 236 -8.44 -17.82 16.86
C THR A 236 -7.62 -18.58 17.90
N PRO A 237 -6.30 -18.37 18.03
CA PRO A 237 -5.65 -18.70 19.28
C PRO A 237 -6.21 -17.71 20.28
N LEU A 238 -6.98 -18.22 21.24
CA LEU A 238 -7.36 -17.52 22.47
C LEU A 238 -6.08 -17.11 23.21
N ALA A 239 -5.41 -16.06 22.73
CA ALA A 239 -4.31 -15.43 23.42
C ALA A 239 -4.91 -14.54 24.51
N ARG A 240 -5.18 -15.19 25.65
CA ARG A 240 -5.33 -14.56 26.96
C ARG A 240 -4.18 -13.56 27.16
N THR A 241 -4.47 -12.26 27.13
CA THR A 241 -4.15 -11.34 28.23
C THR A 241 -4.75 -9.94 28.00
N SER A 242 -5.58 -9.56 28.97
CA SER A 242 -6.10 -8.23 29.31
C SER A 242 -6.88 -7.45 28.25
N ASN A 243 -8.21 -7.53 28.38
CA ASN A 243 -9.18 -6.50 28.01
C ASN A 243 -8.58 -5.08 27.97
N PRO A 244 -8.70 -4.37 26.85
CA PRO A 244 -9.30 -3.06 26.87
C PRO A 244 -10.76 -3.26 26.51
N ALA A 245 -11.66 -3.07 27.49
CA ALA A 245 -13.02 -2.71 27.13
C ALA A 245 -12.96 -1.64 26.03
N TYR A 246 -13.72 -1.79 24.95
CA TYR A 246 -13.90 -0.83 23.84
C TYR A 246 -14.59 0.46 24.33
N GLY A 247 -14.01 1.08 25.36
CA GLY A 247 -14.48 2.29 26.01
C GLY A 247 -13.52 3.42 25.71
N MET A 248 -14.04 4.45 25.05
CA MET A 248 -13.42 5.78 24.99
C MET A 248 -12.96 6.21 26.39
N ARG A 249 -11.66 6.11 26.68
CA ARG A 249 -11.08 6.74 27.88
C ARG A 249 -10.56 8.12 27.51
N ARG A 250 -11.32 9.14 27.93
CA ARG A 250 -10.93 10.56 27.90
C ARG A 250 -9.68 10.79 28.76
N GLY A 251 -8.56 11.05 28.11
CA GLY A 251 -7.39 11.72 28.70
C GLY A 251 -7.02 12.91 27.82
N LYS A 252 -6.55 14.01 28.41
CA LYS A 252 -6.18 15.27 27.73
C LYS A 252 -4.88 15.18 26.90
N SER A 253 -4.46 13.99 26.48
CA SER A 253 -3.23 13.70 25.75
C SER A 253 -3.61 12.79 24.59
N LYS A 254 -3.13 13.08 23.37
CA LYS A 254 -3.23 12.30 22.10
C LYS A 254 -4.26 11.16 22.10
N TYR A 255 -5.28 11.23 21.24
CA TYR A 255 -6.25 10.13 21.09
C TYR A 255 -5.52 8.80 20.97
N LYS A 256 -5.91 7.82 21.81
CA LYS A 256 -5.14 6.60 21.94
C LYS A 256 -5.28 5.79 20.65
N ARG A 257 -4.21 5.76 19.86
CA ARG A 257 -4.05 4.82 18.75
C ARG A 257 -4.07 3.40 19.32
N LEU A 258 -4.99 2.57 18.83
CA LEU A 258 -5.15 1.19 19.28
C LEU A 258 -4.40 0.26 18.32
N PRO A 259 -3.59 -0.68 18.81
CA PRO A 259 -3.08 -1.73 17.94
C PRO A 259 -4.28 -2.57 17.47
N VAL A 260 -4.35 -2.85 16.17
CA VAL A 260 -5.32 -3.79 15.61
C VAL A 260 -4.60 -4.82 14.77
N ASP A 261 -5.07 -6.07 14.88
CA ASP A 261 -4.64 -7.10 13.96
C ASP A 261 -5.27 -6.81 12.59
N PHE A 262 -4.43 -6.70 11.55
CA PHE A 262 -4.86 -6.48 10.17
C PHE A 262 -5.94 -7.46 9.72
N HIS A 263 -5.86 -8.71 10.18
CA HIS A 263 -6.81 -9.76 9.83
C HIS A 263 -8.22 -9.53 10.36
N LEU A 264 -8.36 -8.72 11.42
CA LEU A 264 -9.66 -8.36 11.99
C LEU A 264 -10.37 -7.29 11.16
N CYS A 265 -9.66 -6.45 10.42
CA CYS A 265 -10.25 -5.32 9.69
C CYS A 265 -10.97 -5.69 8.38
N ARG A 266 -10.91 -6.96 7.94
CA ARG A 266 -11.64 -7.50 6.76
C ARG A 266 -11.85 -6.47 5.65
N PHE A 267 -10.74 -5.98 5.08
CA PHE A 267 -10.71 -4.96 4.05
C PHE A 267 -11.31 -5.46 2.74
N ASP A 268 -12.12 -4.62 2.08
CA ASP A 268 -12.53 -4.82 0.69
C ASP A 268 -11.55 -4.05 -0.22
N ILE A 269 -10.45 -4.71 -0.59
CA ILE A 269 -9.38 -4.12 -1.42
C ILE A 269 -9.91 -3.69 -2.80
N SER A 270 -10.96 -4.33 -3.33
CA SER A 270 -11.56 -3.95 -4.63
C SER A 270 -12.23 -2.57 -4.59
N SER A 271 -12.61 -2.14 -3.41
CA SER A 271 -13.22 -0.83 -3.16
C SER A 271 -12.19 0.28 -2.93
N ALA A 272 -10.89 -0.06 -2.89
CA ALA A 272 -9.83 0.90 -2.64
C ALA A 272 -9.86 2.07 -3.63
N ARG A 273 -9.65 3.27 -3.11
CA ARG A 273 -9.50 4.53 -3.85
C ARG A 273 -8.29 5.25 -3.30
N GLN A 274 -7.35 5.57 -4.16
CA GLN A 274 -6.13 6.25 -3.77
C GLN A 274 -6.34 7.78 -3.74
N GLY A 275 -5.98 8.40 -2.63
CA GLY A 275 -5.74 9.85 -2.49
C GLY A 275 -4.25 10.15 -2.55
N ALA A 276 -3.88 11.43 -2.40
CA ALA A 276 -2.48 11.86 -2.53
C ALA A 276 -1.53 11.19 -1.50
N THR A 277 -2.00 11.00 -0.27
CA THR A 277 -1.21 10.48 0.86
C THR A 277 -1.93 9.37 1.62
N CYS A 278 -3.16 9.05 1.26
CA CYS A 278 -4.00 8.07 1.92
C CYS A 278 -4.75 7.19 0.92
N CYS A 279 -5.31 6.09 1.40
CA CYS A 279 -6.22 5.24 0.65
C CYS A 279 -7.54 5.11 1.41
N ILE A 280 -8.66 5.28 0.70
CA ILE A 280 -10.01 5.04 1.21
C ILE A 280 -10.46 3.67 0.74
N LEU A 281 -10.96 2.83 1.64
CA LEU A 281 -11.54 1.53 1.29
C LEU A 281 -12.67 1.14 2.24
N TYR A 282 -13.63 0.38 1.74
CA TYR A 282 -14.65 -0.25 2.56
C TYR A 282 -14.07 -1.46 3.29
N GLY A 283 -14.70 -1.84 4.40
CA GLY A 283 -14.38 -3.05 5.11
C GLY A 283 -15.36 -3.36 6.22
N ARG A 284 -14.94 -4.27 7.10
CA ARG A 284 -15.77 -4.80 8.18
C ARG A 284 -14.97 -4.85 9.47
N LEU A 285 -15.50 -4.26 10.54
CA LEU A 285 -14.91 -4.31 11.87
C LEU A 285 -15.73 -5.27 12.75
N PRO A 286 -15.12 -6.28 13.39
CA PRO A 286 -15.85 -7.18 14.27
C PRO A 286 -16.41 -6.40 15.46
N GLU A 287 -17.71 -6.54 15.69
CA GLU A 287 -18.34 -6.13 16.95
C GLU A 287 -18.34 -7.34 17.88
N GLY A 288 -17.70 -7.22 19.05
CA GLY A 288 -17.78 -8.23 20.12
C GLY A 288 -16.89 -9.47 19.98
N GLU A 289 -16.87 -10.28 21.05
CA GLU A 289 -16.11 -11.53 21.15
C GLU A 289 -16.94 -12.76 20.72
N GLY A 290 -18.19 -12.58 20.29
CA GLY A 290 -19.12 -13.66 19.97
C GLY A 290 -19.07 -14.11 18.52
N GLU A 291 -18.94 -15.41 18.27
CA GLU A 291 -19.24 -16.01 16.97
C GLU A 291 -20.73 -15.80 16.65
N GLY A 292 -21.05 -14.79 15.82
CA GLY A 292 -22.40 -14.54 15.31
C GLY A 292 -22.91 -13.10 15.36
N GLU A 293 -22.15 -12.13 15.88
CA GLU A 293 -22.50 -10.70 15.72
C GLU A 293 -22.15 -10.22 14.30
N ASP A 294 -23.07 -9.47 13.69
CA ASP A 294 -22.89 -8.89 12.35
C ASP A 294 -21.70 -7.92 12.38
N ASP A 295 -20.66 -8.17 11.57
CA ASP A 295 -19.55 -7.23 11.44
C ASP A 295 -20.07 -5.83 11.07
N ARG A 296 -19.56 -4.80 11.74
CA ARG A 296 -19.85 -3.41 11.41
C ARG A 296 -19.27 -3.07 10.05
N ARG A 297 -20.10 -2.55 9.13
CA ARG A 297 -19.60 -1.93 7.90
C ARG A 297 -18.90 -0.62 8.23
N VAL A 298 -17.70 -0.45 7.70
CA VAL A 298 -16.87 0.74 7.95
C VAL A 298 -16.22 1.21 6.66
N ILE A 299 -15.92 2.50 6.61
CA ILE A 299 -14.97 3.09 5.66
C ILE A 299 -13.65 3.30 6.40
N TYR A 300 -12.58 2.77 5.84
CA TYR A 300 -11.23 2.96 6.31
C TYR A 300 -10.53 4.04 5.50
N LYS A 301 -9.92 5.00 6.18
CA LYS A 301 -8.90 5.89 5.63
C LYS A 301 -7.56 5.44 6.17
N ALA A 302 -6.74 4.86 5.30
CA ALA A 302 -5.46 4.25 5.64
C ALA A 302 -4.30 5.11 5.10
N VAL A 303 -3.28 5.31 5.92
CA VAL A 303 -2.04 6.01 5.55
C VAL A 303 -0.85 5.08 5.80
N ASP A 304 0.02 4.95 4.82
CA ASP A 304 1.35 4.33 4.98
C ASP A 304 2.28 5.34 5.65
N VAL A 305 2.64 5.08 6.90
CA VAL A 305 3.41 6.01 7.73
C VAL A 305 4.91 5.91 7.49
N LEU A 306 5.38 4.81 6.90
CA LEU A 306 6.77 4.68 6.51
C LEU A 306 7.06 5.54 5.29
N ARG A 307 6.07 5.64 4.40
CA ARG A 307 6.20 6.40 3.16
C ARG A 307 5.72 7.85 3.26
N TYR A 308 4.63 8.08 3.99
CA TYR A 308 4.04 9.41 4.16
C TYR A 308 4.00 9.77 5.65
N PRO A 309 5.15 10.06 6.29
CA PRO A 309 5.20 10.40 7.70
C PRO A 309 4.34 11.62 8.02
N ASP A 310 4.35 12.64 7.17
CA ASP A 310 3.49 13.82 7.34
C ASP A 310 2.00 13.44 7.23
N GLY A 311 1.65 12.49 6.35
CA GLY A 311 0.29 11.94 6.21
C GLY A 311 -0.25 11.38 7.53
N ALA A 312 0.63 10.79 8.35
CA ALA A 312 0.25 10.28 9.66
C ALA A 312 -0.15 11.40 10.62
N ASP A 313 0.55 12.54 10.57
CA ASP A 313 0.25 13.72 11.39
C ASP A 313 -1.09 14.35 10.97
N TRP A 314 -1.35 14.47 9.66
CA TRP A 314 -2.65 14.95 9.14
C TRP A 314 -3.81 14.06 9.61
N LEU A 315 -3.64 12.73 9.56
CA LEU A 315 -4.65 11.78 10.02
C LEU A 315 -4.85 11.84 11.55
N GLU A 316 -3.78 12.06 12.33
CA GLU A 316 -3.89 12.30 13.78
C GLU A 316 -4.68 13.58 14.10
N ASP A 317 -4.49 14.65 13.33
CA ASP A 317 -5.24 15.89 13.51
C ASP A 317 -6.71 15.72 13.11
N GLU A 318 -7.00 15.01 12.02
CA GLU A 318 -8.37 14.65 11.63
C GLU A 318 -9.11 13.90 12.76
N VAL A 319 -8.46 12.90 13.38
CA VAL A 319 -9.00 12.18 14.54
C VAL A 319 -9.37 13.12 15.69
N ARG A 320 -8.53 14.14 15.96
CA ARG A 320 -8.80 15.11 17.03
C ARG A 320 -10.05 15.93 16.74
N VAL A 321 -10.29 16.28 15.47
CA VAL A 321 -11.51 16.98 15.06
C VAL A 321 -12.73 16.11 15.28
N TYR A 322 -12.73 14.85 14.83
CA TYR A 322 -13.84 13.92 15.09
C TYR A 322 -14.15 13.82 16.59
N VAL A 323 -13.12 13.71 17.43
CA VAL A 323 -13.27 13.64 18.89
C VAL A 323 -13.85 14.93 19.47
N ALA A 324 -13.43 16.10 18.98
CA ALA A 324 -13.95 17.39 19.42
C ALA A 324 -15.41 17.59 18.99
N LEU A 325 -15.78 17.09 17.81
CA LEU A 325 -17.11 17.18 17.20
C LEU A 325 -17.96 15.92 17.48
N GLN A 326 -17.69 15.19 18.56
CA GLN A 326 -18.40 13.94 18.90
C GLN A 326 -19.94 14.08 18.92
N HIS A 327 -20.46 15.26 19.30
CA HIS A 327 -21.89 15.54 19.37
C HIS A 327 -22.57 15.77 17.99
N LEU A 328 -21.77 15.88 16.92
CA LEU A 328 -22.20 16.01 15.53
C LEU A 328 -22.11 14.70 14.73
N GLN A 329 -21.43 13.70 15.29
CA GLN A 329 -21.27 12.38 14.68
C GLN A 329 -22.62 11.66 14.51
N GLY A 330 -22.81 11.00 13.36
CA GLY A 330 -24.06 10.32 12.99
C GLY A 330 -25.20 11.29 12.64
N ARG A 331 -24.93 12.60 12.57
CA ARG A 331 -25.91 13.64 12.23
C ARG A 331 -25.52 14.45 11.02
N VAL A 332 -24.30 15.00 11.04
CA VAL A 332 -23.75 15.87 9.98
C VAL A 332 -22.31 15.54 9.62
N ILE A 333 -21.63 14.71 10.42
CA ILE A 333 -20.32 14.10 10.11
C ILE A 333 -20.37 12.60 10.44
N PRO A 334 -19.55 11.75 9.81
CA PRO A 334 -19.51 10.32 10.09
C PRO A 334 -19.22 10.00 11.56
N THR A 335 -19.77 8.90 12.05
CA THR A 335 -19.35 8.34 13.34
C THR A 335 -17.93 7.77 13.25
N LEU A 336 -17.07 8.16 14.19
CA LEU A 336 -15.73 7.61 14.39
C LEU A 336 -15.82 6.31 15.19
N PHE A 337 -15.49 5.18 14.57
CA PHE A 337 -15.45 3.89 15.24
C PHE A 337 -14.09 3.62 15.90
N GLY A 338 -13.01 4.15 15.34
CA GLY A 338 -11.71 4.07 15.97
C GLY A 338 -10.57 4.55 15.10
N TYR A 339 -9.40 4.65 15.74
CA TYR A 339 -8.13 5.01 15.12
C TYR A 339 -7.08 3.98 15.52
N TYR A 340 -6.50 3.34 14.52
CA TYR A 340 -5.73 2.11 14.69
C TYR A 340 -4.34 2.21 14.07
N GLU A 341 -3.42 1.43 14.61
CA GLU A 341 -2.13 1.14 14.01
C GLU A 341 -2.08 -0.33 13.60
N VAL A 342 -1.60 -0.58 12.38
CA VAL A 342 -1.32 -1.92 11.88
C VAL A 342 0.18 -2.05 11.65
N TRP A 343 0.80 -2.94 12.44
CA TRP A 343 2.20 -3.35 12.32
C TRP A 343 3.24 -2.22 12.31
N GLY A 344 2.89 -1.01 12.76
CA GLY A 344 3.76 0.17 12.62
C GLY A 344 3.94 0.66 11.18
N ILE A 345 3.18 0.12 10.22
CA ILE A 345 3.24 0.46 8.79
C ILE A 345 2.04 1.33 8.39
N LEU A 346 0.84 0.98 8.86
CA LEU A 346 -0.38 1.72 8.52
C LEU A 346 -0.98 2.39 9.75
N HIS A 347 -1.40 3.63 9.59
CA HIS A 347 -2.42 4.24 10.44
C HIS A 347 -3.77 4.17 9.74
N VAL A 348 -4.80 3.76 10.47
CA VAL A 348 -6.12 3.49 9.91
C VAL A 348 -7.21 4.19 10.74
N LEU A 349 -7.95 5.07 10.09
CA LEU A 349 -9.14 5.71 10.62
C LEU A 349 -10.39 4.94 10.16
N ALA A 350 -11.21 4.46 11.08
CA ALA A 350 -12.44 3.72 10.77
C ALA A 350 -13.67 4.57 11.04
N LEU A 351 -14.46 4.82 9.98
CA LEU A 351 -15.61 5.72 9.99
C LEU A 351 -16.91 5.01 9.54
N GLU A 352 -18.03 5.62 9.89
CA GLU A 352 -19.35 5.29 9.37
C GLU A 352 -19.43 5.51 7.85
N PRO A 353 -19.96 4.53 7.09
CA PRO A 353 -20.30 4.75 5.69
C PRO A 353 -21.49 5.71 5.56
N VAL A 354 -21.29 6.89 4.97
CA VAL A 354 -22.30 7.97 4.87
C VAL A 354 -22.79 8.24 3.44
N GLY A 355 -22.75 7.22 2.58
CA GLY A 355 -23.17 7.32 1.18
C GLY A 355 -22.10 7.91 0.26
N GLU A 356 -22.52 8.41 -0.90
CA GLU A 356 -21.64 8.82 -2.00
C GLU A 356 -21.42 10.33 -2.02
N ALA A 357 -20.22 10.75 -2.42
CA ALA A 357 -19.89 12.16 -2.61
C ALA A 357 -20.78 12.80 -3.68
N ILE A 358 -21.20 14.05 -3.47
CA ILE A 358 -21.97 14.81 -4.46
C ILE A 358 -21.08 15.08 -5.68
N GLY A 359 -21.54 14.66 -6.86
CA GLY A 359 -20.76 14.77 -8.09
C GLY A 359 -20.55 16.22 -8.53
N GLU A 360 -19.37 16.53 -9.10
CA GLU A 360 -19.05 17.87 -9.61
C GLU A 360 -20.03 18.33 -10.71
N GLY A 361 -20.56 17.41 -11.52
CA GLY A 361 -21.57 17.69 -12.54
C GLY A 361 -23.03 17.66 -12.04
N GLU A 362 -23.26 17.28 -10.78
CA GLU A 362 -24.61 17.14 -10.25
C GLU A 362 -25.29 18.50 -10.06
N ARG A 363 -26.57 18.61 -10.41
CA ARG A 363 -27.32 19.84 -10.20
C ARG A 363 -27.70 19.95 -8.73
N ILE A 364 -27.16 20.97 -8.06
CA ILE A 364 -27.55 21.32 -6.69
C ILE A 364 -28.84 22.13 -6.75
N ASP A 365 -29.96 21.50 -6.39
CA ASP A 365 -31.22 22.19 -6.16
C ASP A 365 -31.22 22.93 -4.81
N GLU A 366 -32.27 23.72 -4.57
CA GLU A 366 -32.36 24.54 -3.36
C GLU A 366 -32.49 23.70 -2.08
N THR A 367 -33.07 22.50 -2.17
CA THR A 367 -33.23 21.61 -1.01
C THR A 367 -31.89 21.02 -0.60
N LEU A 368 -31.11 20.52 -1.57
CA LEU A 368 -29.78 20.01 -1.34
C LEU A 368 -28.83 21.10 -0.84
N ARG A 369 -28.90 22.31 -1.44
CA ARG A 369 -28.16 23.48 -0.97
C ARG A 369 -28.47 23.81 0.48
N GLY A 370 -29.76 23.81 0.85
CA GLY A 370 -30.19 24.01 2.23
C GLY A 370 -29.55 23.01 3.18
N LYS A 371 -29.63 21.72 2.87
CA LYS A 371 -29.03 20.65 3.69
C LYS A 371 -27.51 20.77 3.81
N MET A 372 -26.81 21.12 2.72
CA MET A 372 -25.35 21.36 2.75
C MET A 372 -24.99 22.51 3.70
N LYS A 373 -25.74 23.62 3.63
CA LYS A 373 -25.54 24.78 4.52
C LYS A 373 -25.87 24.45 5.98
N GLU A 374 -26.94 23.71 6.22
CA GLU A 374 -27.30 23.25 7.58
C GLU A 374 -26.22 22.36 8.20
N ALA A 375 -25.67 21.41 7.44
CA ALA A 375 -24.59 20.56 7.89
C ALA A 375 -23.33 21.37 8.24
N LEU A 376 -22.96 22.31 7.37
CA LEU A 376 -21.81 23.19 7.59
C LEU A 376 -22.03 24.14 8.78
N GLN A 377 -23.25 24.64 8.96
CA GLN A 377 -23.60 25.55 10.06
C GLN A 377 -23.44 24.83 11.40
N CYS A 378 -23.73 23.54 11.47
CA CYS A 378 -23.50 22.74 12.68
C CYS A 378 -22.00 22.70 13.07
N ILE A 379 -21.08 22.63 12.09
CA ILE A 379 -19.63 22.70 12.34
C ILE A 379 -19.23 24.11 12.81
N HIS A 380 -19.78 25.14 12.17
CA HIS A 380 -19.53 26.55 12.52
C HIS A 380 -20.02 26.91 13.92
N ASP A 381 -21.21 26.45 14.29
CA ASP A 381 -21.81 26.64 15.62
C ASP A 381 -20.98 25.97 16.73
N ALA A 382 -20.31 24.86 16.39
CA ALA A 382 -19.34 24.20 17.27
C ALA A 382 -18.00 24.96 17.36
N GLY A 383 -17.80 26.03 16.59
CA GLY A 383 -16.61 26.89 16.58
C GLY A 383 -15.48 26.37 15.70
N PHE A 384 -15.81 25.65 14.62
CA PHE A 384 -14.86 25.09 13.67
C PHE A 384 -15.12 25.61 12.26
N VAL A 385 -14.06 25.71 11.47
CA VAL A 385 -14.06 25.93 10.01
C VAL A 385 -13.61 24.62 9.38
N HIS A 386 -14.23 24.19 8.29
CA HIS A 386 -13.88 22.93 7.63
C HIS A 386 -12.52 23.01 6.91
N GLY A 387 -12.22 24.16 6.28
CA GLY A 387 -10.97 24.47 5.60
C GLY A 387 -10.84 23.89 4.18
N ASP A 388 -11.82 23.13 3.70
CA ASP A 388 -11.82 22.53 2.36
C ASP A 388 -13.23 22.26 1.84
N ILE A 389 -14.02 23.32 1.67
CA ILE A 389 -15.38 23.20 1.16
C ILE A 389 -15.36 22.92 -0.34
N GLY A 390 -15.82 21.73 -0.71
CA GLY A 390 -16.02 21.29 -2.09
C GLY A 390 -17.07 20.19 -2.15
N ARG A 391 -17.74 20.02 -3.30
CA ARG A 391 -18.83 19.03 -3.46
C ARG A 391 -18.38 17.62 -3.10
N ARG A 392 -17.12 17.28 -3.43
CA ARG A 392 -16.46 16.02 -3.06
C ARG A 392 -16.47 15.70 -1.54
N ASN A 393 -16.56 16.72 -0.69
CA ASN A 393 -16.53 16.59 0.78
C ASN A 393 -17.94 16.59 1.40
N PHE A 394 -18.98 16.63 0.57
CA PHE A 394 -20.36 16.38 0.99
C PHE A 394 -20.81 15.02 0.47
N CYS A 395 -21.11 14.09 1.37
CA CYS A 395 -21.70 12.81 1.03
C CYS A 395 -23.22 12.84 1.24
N ARG A 396 -23.96 12.17 0.36
CA ARG A 396 -25.41 12.03 0.46
C ARG A 396 -25.78 10.57 0.67
N THR A 397 -26.59 10.32 1.71
CA THR A 397 -27.15 8.99 2.00
C THR A 397 -28.33 8.68 1.07
N GLU A 398 -28.76 7.41 1.03
CA GLU A 398 -29.98 7.02 0.31
C GLU A 398 -31.24 7.74 0.84
N GLY A 399 -31.26 8.09 2.13
CA GLY A 399 -32.32 8.90 2.75
C GLY A 399 -32.29 10.38 2.37
N GLY A 400 -31.26 10.81 1.64
CA GLY A 400 -31.06 12.19 1.22
C GLY A 400 -30.48 13.10 2.29
N ASP A 401 -29.97 12.55 3.39
CA ASP A 401 -29.23 13.30 4.41
C ASP A 401 -27.82 13.61 3.91
N VAL A 402 -27.26 14.72 4.39
CA VAL A 402 -25.97 15.24 3.94
C VAL A 402 -24.97 15.21 5.08
N PHE A 403 -23.80 14.63 4.81
CA PHE A 403 -22.70 14.51 5.74
C PHE A 403 -21.46 15.21 5.18
N LEU A 404 -20.73 15.90 6.04
CA LEU A 404 -19.41 16.44 5.75
C LEU A 404 -18.33 15.42 6.10
N VAL A 405 -17.40 15.21 5.17
CA VAL A 405 -16.28 14.27 5.29
C VAL A 405 -14.96 14.98 5.03
N ASP A 406 -13.84 14.29 5.27
CA ASP A 406 -12.49 14.81 5.09
C ASP A 406 -12.15 16.02 5.98
N LEU A 407 -12.00 15.75 7.29
CA LEU A 407 -11.81 16.78 8.30
C LEU A 407 -10.34 17.14 8.54
N GLU A 408 -9.42 16.77 7.63
CA GLU A 408 -7.97 17.02 7.75
C GLU A 408 -7.62 18.50 7.88
N ARG A 409 -8.33 19.38 7.16
CA ARG A 409 -8.11 20.84 7.20
C ARG A 409 -9.00 21.54 8.22
N CYS A 410 -9.84 20.78 8.93
CA CYS A 410 -10.79 21.34 9.86
C CYS A 410 -10.07 21.83 11.12
N ARG A 411 -10.37 23.08 11.52
CA ARG A 411 -9.67 23.74 12.63
C ARG A 411 -10.62 24.57 13.45
N ARG A 412 -10.29 24.68 14.73
CA ARG A 412 -11.04 25.53 15.66
C ARG A 412 -10.72 27.00 15.40
N VAL A 413 -11.75 27.84 15.37
CA VAL A 413 -11.64 29.29 15.17
C VAL A 413 -12.36 30.06 16.28
N SER A 414 -11.98 31.32 16.49
CA SER A 414 -12.81 32.24 17.29
C SER A 414 -14.08 32.60 16.52
N LYS A 415 -15.20 32.74 17.23
CA LYS A 415 -16.55 32.91 16.64
C LYS A 415 -16.72 34.15 15.73
N ASP A 416 -15.78 35.09 15.74
CA ASP A 416 -15.88 36.37 15.03
C ASP A 416 -14.97 36.46 13.78
N LEU A 417 -14.52 35.32 13.22
CA LEU A 417 -13.66 35.29 12.04
C LEU A 417 -14.47 35.36 10.73
N PRO A 418 -14.04 36.17 9.73
CA PRO A 418 -14.66 36.24 8.40
C PRO A 418 -14.75 34.89 7.68
N GLU A 419 -13.81 33.98 7.99
CA GLU A 419 -13.69 32.66 7.35
C GLU A 419 -14.97 31.80 7.45
N LEU A 420 -15.74 31.92 8.53
CA LEU A 420 -17.02 31.21 8.68
C LEU A 420 -18.04 31.70 7.65
N SER A 421 -18.05 33.01 7.36
CA SER A 421 -18.92 33.60 6.35
C SER A 421 -18.46 33.24 4.94
N ASP A 422 -17.14 33.14 4.73
CA ASP A 422 -16.55 32.76 3.44
C ASP A 422 -16.87 31.31 3.05
N GLU A 423 -16.89 30.37 4.00
CA GLU A 423 -17.28 28.97 3.74
C GLU A 423 -18.78 28.80 3.41
N MET A 424 -19.62 29.75 3.82
CA MET A 424 -21.07 29.71 3.62
C MET A 424 -21.55 30.32 2.29
N ALA A 425 -20.67 31.06 1.61
CA ALA A 425 -20.92 31.68 0.32
C ALA A 425 -20.99 30.62 -0.79
#